data_AF-A0A2D9Y6M5-F1
#
_entry.id   AF-A0A2D9Y6M5-F1
#
_cell.length_a   1.000
_cell.length_b   1.000
_cell.length_c   1.000
_cell.angle_alpha   90.00
_cell.angle_beta   90.00
_cell.angle_gamma   90.00
#
_symmetry.space_group_name_H-M   'P 1'
#
loop_
_entity.id
_entity.type
_entity.pdbx_description
1 polymer ?
#
loop_
_entity_poly.entity_id
_entity_poly.type
_entity_poly.pdbx_seq_one_letter_code
_entity_poly.pdbx_strand_id
1 'polypeptide(L)'
;MDMFEKIVRWNEERGLLGKEFDHQKEVSFILEELLESTGNFDSISARERAEQLAAEITQNTQHDNETIIDALFDIMIFATGAMAKLGYNPSKVMDEGFKEINSRTGNLVDGKFIKDPQAKKYEADFSTCLSENNLL
;
A
#
# COMPACT_ATOMS: atom_id res chain seq x y z
N MET A 1 -19.73 5.90 1.89
CA MET A 1 -18.29 6.13 1.99
C MET A 1 -17.63 5.35 0.88
N ASP A 2 -16.99 6.05 -0.05
CA ASP A 2 -16.22 5.42 -1.12
C ASP A 2 -14.93 4.78 -0.55
N MET A 3 -14.17 4.11 -1.42
CA MET A 3 -12.95 3.42 -1.00
C MET A 3 -11.86 4.36 -0.51
N PHE A 4 -11.68 5.52 -1.13
CA PHE A 4 -10.64 6.46 -0.75
C PHE A 4 -10.99 7.13 0.58
N GLU A 5 -12.25 7.48 0.79
CA GLU A 5 -12.74 7.99 2.08
C GLU A 5 -12.50 6.95 3.21
N LYS A 6 -12.69 5.65 2.93
CA LYS A 6 -12.36 4.58 3.89
C LYS A 6 -10.88 4.56 4.26
N ILE A 7 -9.98 4.73 3.29
CA ILE A 7 -8.53 4.74 3.52
C ILE A 7 -8.11 6.00 4.28
N VAL A 8 -8.62 7.17 3.90
CA VAL A 8 -8.35 8.43 4.59
C VAL A 8 -8.78 8.34 6.05
N ARG A 9 -10.01 7.86 6.29
CA ARG A 9 -10.52 7.65 7.65
C ARG A 9 -9.68 6.64 8.43
N TRP A 10 -9.24 5.55 7.81
CA TRP A 10 -8.37 4.57 8.47
C TRP A 10 -7.04 5.18 8.92
N ASN A 11 -6.47 6.09 8.11
CA ASN A 11 -5.27 6.85 8.45
C ASN A 11 -5.55 7.86 9.57
N GLU A 12 -6.71 8.54 9.53
CA GLU A 12 -7.14 9.48 10.57
C GLU A 12 -7.31 8.80 11.93
N GLU A 13 -8.02 7.67 11.99
CA GLU A 13 -8.26 6.90 13.22
C GLU A 13 -6.95 6.40 13.88
N ARG A 14 -5.87 6.31 13.08
CA ARG A 14 -4.52 5.97 13.53
C ARG A 14 -3.61 7.20 13.63
N GLY A 15 -4.13 8.42 13.59
CA GLY A 15 -3.33 9.63 13.73
C GLY A 15 -2.19 9.77 12.71
N LEU A 16 -2.32 9.12 11.55
CA LEU A 16 -1.31 9.16 10.48
C LEU A 16 -1.42 10.46 9.68
N LEU A 17 -2.64 10.98 9.47
CA LEU A 17 -2.85 12.24 8.76
C LEU A 17 -2.34 13.48 9.52
N GLY A 18 -2.09 13.35 10.83
CA GLY A 18 -1.53 14.43 11.65
C GLY A 18 0.00 14.51 11.60
N LYS A 19 0.67 13.62 10.86
CA LYS A 19 2.11 13.61 10.69
C LYS A 19 2.51 14.46 9.50
N GLU A 20 3.68 15.08 9.57
CA GLU A 20 4.25 15.76 8.41
C GLU A 20 4.56 14.75 7.30
N PHE A 21 4.35 15.16 6.06
CA PHE A 21 4.67 14.36 4.89
C PHE A 21 6.18 14.19 4.77
N ASP A 22 6.64 12.94 4.72
CA ASP A 22 8.04 12.57 4.49
C ASP A 22 8.14 11.80 3.17
N HIS A 23 8.60 12.46 2.12
CA HIS A 23 8.68 11.89 0.78
C HIS A 23 9.50 10.59 0.74
N GLN A 24 10.63 10.53 1.45
CA GLN A 24 11.47 9.34 1.49
C GLN A 24 10.73 8.17 2.14
N LYS A 25 10.00 8.44 3.23
CA LYS A 25 9.26 7.40 3.94
C LYS A 25 8.07 6.88 3.12
N GLU A 26 7.33 7.76 2.45
CA GLU A 26 6.21 7.33 1.59
C GLU A 26 6.69 6.50 0.40
N VAL A 27 7.81 6.90 -0.21
CA VAL A 27 8.45 6.13 -1.29
C VAL A 27 8.91 4.74 -0.80
N SER A 28 9.45 4.63 0.42
CA SER A 28 9.90 3.35 0.95
C SER A 28 8.73 2.37 1.15
N PHE A 29 7.55 2.84 1.54
CA PHE A 29 6.37 1.97 1.64
C PHE A 29 5.96 1.39 0.29
N ILE A 30 5.97 2.18 -0.78
CA ILE A 30 5.63 1.69 -2.12
C ILE A 30 6.69 0.71 -2.63
N LEU A 31 7.98 1.00 -2.41
CA LEU A 31 9.07 0.12 -2.81
C LEU A 31 9.04 -1.23 -2.06
N GLU A 32 8.67 -1.24 -0.79
CA GLU A 32 8.51 -2.47 0.01
C GLU A 32 7.51 -3.42 -0.66
N GLU A 33 6.33 -2.93 -1.02
CA GLU A 33 5.28 -3.74 -1.66
C GLU A 33 5.70 -4.22 -3.06
N LEU A 34 6.43 -3.39 -3.83
CA LEU A 34 6.98 -3.79 -5.13
C LEU A 34 8.02 -4.92 -4.99
N LEU A 35 8.89 -4.87 -3.97
CA LEU A 35 9.88 -5.92 -3.70
C LEU A 35 9.20 -7.22 -3.22
N GLU A 36 8.22 -7.13 -2.32
CA GLU A 36 7.44 -8.29 -1.86
C GLU A 36 6.71 -8.97 -3.03
N SER A 37 6.19 -8.19 -3.99
CA SER A 37 5.45 -8.72 -5.14
C SER A 37 6.27 -9.65 -6.05
N THR A 38 7.60 -9.59 -6.00
CA THR A 38 8.45 -10.45 -6.83
C THR A 38 8.66 -11.85 -6.22
N GLY A 39 8.29 -12.06 -4.95
CA GLY A 39 8.54 -13.29 -4.21
C GLY A 39 10.02 -13.55 -3.88
N ASN A 40 10.91 -12.59 -4.15
CA ASN A 40 12.35 -12.72 -3.86
C ASN A 40 12.74 -12.16 -2.49
N PHE A 41 11.82 -11.42 -1.86
CA PHE A 41 12.02 -10.77 -0.57
C PHE A 41 10.86 -11.14 0.35
N ASP A 42 11.19 -11.41 1.61
CA ASP A 42 10.20 -11.45 2.70
C ASP A 42 9.98 -10.04 3.25
N SER A 43 9.02 -9.88 4.18
CA SER A 43 8.64 -8.56 4.68
C SER A 43 9.74 -7.82 5.45
N ILE A 44 10.76 -8.51 5.95
CA ILE A 44 11.87 -7.87 6.67
C ILE A 44 12.90 -7.39 5.65
N SER A 45 13.35 -8.30 4.79
CA SER A 45 14.35 -8.00 3.75
C SER A 45 13.84 -6.99 2.71
N ALA A 46 12.54 -7.03 2.37
CA ALA A 46 11.91 -6.04 1.50
C ALA A 46 11.95 -4.64 2.12
N ARG A 47 11.62 -4.53 3.42
CA ARG A 47 11.62 -3.24 4.14
C ARG A 47 13.01 -2.63 4.21
N GLU A 48 14.00 -3.40 4.63
CA GLU A 48 15.38 -2.92 4.72
C GLU A 48 15.89 -2.44 3.36
N ARG A 49 15.59 -3.19 2.28
CA ARG A 49 16.00 -2.82 0.93
C ARG A 49 15.24 -1.60 0.40
N ALA A 50 13.95 -1.49 0.70
CA ALA A 50 13.12 -0.36 0.31
C ALA A 50 13.57 0.94 0.98
N GLU A 51 13.95 0.91 2.26
CA GLU A 51 14.47 2.08 2.96
C GLU A 51 15.80 2.58 2.36
N GLN A 52 16.69 1.66 1.97
CA GLN A 52 17.93 2.01 1.27
C GLN A 52 17.65 2.64 -0.10
N LEU A 53 16.83 1.97 -0.92
CA LEU A 53 16.49 2.46 -2.26
C LEU A 53 15.76 3.79 -2.21
N ALA A 54 14.82 3.97 -1.27
CA ALA A 54 14.12 5.23 -1.09
C ALA A 54 15.10 6.35 -0.78
N ALA A 55 16.02 6.16 0.18
CA ALA A 55 17.04 7.14 0.50
C ALA A 55 17.92 7.51 -0.70
N GLU A 56 18.27 6.53 -1.55
CA GLU A 56 19.03 6.74 -2.78
C GLU A 56 18.24 7.58 -3.80
N ILE A 57 16.97 7.25 -4.07
CA ILE A 57 16.19 7.88 -5.15
C ILE A 57 15.53 9.20 -4.77
N THR A 58 15.28 9.43 -3.48
CA THR A 58 14.76 10.73 -2.99
C THR A 58 15.88 11.68 -2.56
N GLN A 59 17.14 11.29 -2.72
CA GLN A 59 18.27 12.13 -2.36
C GLN A 59 18.26 13.43 -3.19
N ASN A 60 18.28 14.57 -2.52
CA ASN A 60 18.29 15.91 -3.14
C ASN A 60 17.10 16.20 -4.07
N THR A 61 15.99 15.48 -3.95
CA THR A 61 14.80 15.80 -4.76
C THR A 61 14.17 17.11 -4.29
N GLN A 62 13.83 17.98 -5.24
CA GLN A 62 13.03 19.19 -5.00
C GLN A 62 11.87 19.18 -5.99
N HIS A 63 10.79 18.53 -5.60
CA HIS A 63 9.52 18.55 -6.32
C HIS A 63 8.47 19.28 -5.48
N ASP A 64 7.59 20.01 -6.16
CA ASP A 64 6.41 20.54 -5.50
C ASP A 64 5.38 19.43 -5.24
N ASN A 65 4.41 19.74 -4.39
CA ASN A 65 3.41 18.77 -3.98
C ASN A 65 2.57 18.27 -5.17
N GLU A 66 2.29 19.10 -6.17
CA GLU A 66 1.49 18.70 -7.34
C GLU A 66 2.22 17.65 -8.18
N THR A 67 3.52 17.80 -8.38
CA THR A 67 4.35 16.82 -9.09
C THR A 67 4.41 15.48 -8.34
N ILE A 68 4.50 15.52 -7.00
CA ILE A 68 4.49 14.30 -6.19
C ILE A 68 3.12 13.60 -6.28
N ILE A 69 2.02 14.36 -6.23
CA ILE A 69 0.66 13.81 -6.33
C ILE A 69 0.41 13.18 -7.70
N ASP A 70 0.91 13.78 -8.79
CA ASP A 70 0.82 13.21 -10.14
C ASP A 70 1.51 11.84 -10.22
N ALA A 71 2.73 11.72 -9.67
CA ALA A 71 3.45 10.46 -9.61
C ALA A 71 2.71 9.38 -8.78
N LEU A 72 2.13 9.76 -7.63
CA LEU A 72 1.34 8.83 -6.80
C LEU A 72 0.06 8.38 -7.52
N PHE A 73 -0.58 9.28 -8.27
CA PHE A 73 -1.71 8.94 -9.12
C PHE A 73 -1.32 7.92 -10.20
N ASP A 74 -0.21 8.13 -10.90
CA ASP A 74 0.29 7.20 -11.91
C ASP A 74 0.58 5.81 -11.33
N ILE A 75 1.16 5.74 -10.13
CA ILE A 75 1.39 4.48 -9.42
C ILE A 75 0.05 3.75 -9.17
N MET A 76 -1.00 4.46 -8.75
CA MET A 76 -2.33 3.86 -8.59
C MET A 76 -2.89 3.33 -9.92
N ILE A 77 -2.71 4.08 -11.02
CA ILE A 77 -3.13 3.64 -12.35
C ILE A 77 -2.39 2.36 -12.76
N PHE A 78 -1.07 2.30 -12.58
CA PHE A 78 -0.29 1.12 -12.95
C PHE A 78 -0.61 -0.09 -12.07
N ALA A 79 -0.76 0.10 -10.76
CA ALA A 79 -1.10 -0.98 -9.84
C ALA A 79 -2.48 -1.58 -10.16
N THR A 80 -3.50 -0.74 -10.34
CA THR A 80 -4.86 -1.19 -10.68
C THR A 80 -4.92 -1.83 -12.07
N GLY A 81 -4.20 -1.27 -13.04
CA GLY A 81 -4.07 -1.85 -14.38
C GLY A 81 -3.37 -3.21 -14.38
N ALA A 82 -2.35 -3.41 -13.54
CA ALA A 82 -1.66 -4.69 -13.39
C ALA A 82 -2.58 -5.76 -12.81
N MET A 83 -3.37 -5.43 -11.77
CA MET A 83 -4.40 -6.33 -11.22
C MET A 83 -5.40 -6.76 -12.30
N ALA A 84 -5.89 -5.82 -13.11
CA ALA A 84 -6.82 -6.10 -14.19
C ALA A 84 -6.21 -7.02 -15.27
N LYS A 85 -4.93 -6.81 -15.64
CA LYS A 85 -4.20 -7.68 -16.57
C LYS A 85 -4.02 -9.11 -16.05
N LEU A 86 -3.98 -9.28 -14.72
CA LEU A 86 -3.96 -10.58 -14.06
C LEU A 86 -5.36 -11.23 -13.93
N GLY A 87 -6.42 -10.58 -14.45
CA GLY A 87 -7.78 -11.08 -14.43
C GLY A 87 -8.58 -10.71 -13.18
N TYR A 88 -8.04 -9.88 -12.29
CA TYR A 88 -8.73 -9.47 -11.06
C TYR A 88 -9.50 -8.17 -11.24
N ASN A 89 -10.60 -8.02 -10.52
CA ASN A 89 -11.34 -6.77 -10.41
C ASN A 89 -10.72 -5.93 -9.26
N PRO A 90 -10.08 -4.78 -9.56
CA PRO A 90 -9.36 -4.01 -8.54
C PRO A 90 -10.28 -3.51 -7.41
N SER A 91 -11.54 -3.19 -7.69
CA SER A 91 -12.49 -2.76 -6.65
C SER A 91 -12.79 -3.88 -5.65
N LYS A 92 -12.99 -5.12 -6.13
CA LYS A 92 -13.17 -6.29 -5.26
C LYS A 92 -11.90 -6.56 -4.44
N VAL A 93 -10.71 -6.46 -5.05
CA VAL A 93 -9.41 -6.61 -4.36
C VAL A 93 -9.29 -5.62 -3.21
N MET A 94 -9.63 -4.35 -3.44
CA MET A 94 -9.59 -3.32 -2.41
C MET A 94 -10.58 -3.59 -1.27
N ASP A 95 -11.80 -4.06 -1.56
CA ASP A 95 -12.77 -4.40 -0.52
C ASP A 95 -12.29 -5.58 0.36
N GLU A 96 -11.69 -6.63 -0.22
CA GLU A 96 -11.13 -7.74 0.56
C GLU A 96 -9.91 -7.32 1.38
N GLY A 97 -8.99 -6.55 0.77
CA GLY A 97 -7.84 -5.99 1.49
C GLY A 97 -8.25 -5.11 2.67
N PHE A 98 -9.34 -4.34 2.54
CA PHE A 98 -9.86 -3.51 3.62
C PHE A 98 -10.41 -4.34 4.80
N LYS A 99 -11.05 -5.48 4.53
CA LYS A 99 -11.48 -6.40 5.61
C LYS A 99 -10.28 -6.91 6.40
N GLU A 100 -9.21 -7.28 5.71
CA GLU A 100 -7.98 -7.73 6.38
C GLU A 100 -7.39 -6.60 7.22
N ILE A 101 -7.21 -5.41 6.64
CA ILE A 101 -6.66 -4.25 7.32
C ILE A 101 -7.46 -3.88 8.59
N ASN A 102 -8.80 -3.97 8.56
CA ASN A 102 -9.63 -3.70 9.74
C ASN A 102 -9.65 -4.82 10.77
N SER A 103 -9.34 -6.05 10.36
CA SER A 103 -9.17 -7.16 11.32
C SER A 103 -7.88 -7.07 12.13
N ARG A 104 -6.89 -6.29 11.63
CA ARG A 104 -5.58 -6.17 12.27
C ARG A 104 -5.65 -5.27 13.50
N THR A 105 -5.18 -5.81 14.62
CA THR A 105 -4.77 -5.04 15.80
C THR A 105 -3.26 -4.80 15.76
N GLY A 106 -2.78 -3.77 16.46
CA GLY A 106 -1.38 -3.36 16.39
C GLY A 106 -1.15 -1.96 16.94
N ASN A 107 0.09 -1.49 16.79
CA ASN A 107 0.53 -0.19 17.28
C ASN A 107 1.26 0.57 16.16
N LEU A 108 1.32 1.89 16.29
CA LEU A 108 2.08 2.73 15.38
C LEU A 108 3.54 2.81 15.83
N VAL A 109 4.46 2.56 14.90
CA VAL A 109 5.90 2.74 15.09
C VAL A 109 6.42 3.47 13.85
N ASP A 110 7.03 4.64 14.04
CA ASP A 110 7.69 5.44 12.98
C ASP A 110 6.82 5.71 11.73
N GLY A 111 5.55 6.09 11.94
CA GLY A 111 4.66 6.40 10.82
C GLY A 111 3.96 5.18 10.21
N LYS A 112 4.39 3.96 10.55
CA LYS A 112 3.79 2.73 10.04
C LYS A 112 2.96 2.03 11.12
N PHE A 113 1.84 1.45 10.72
CA PHE A 113 1.07 0.54 11.58
C PHE A 113 1.74 -0.84 11.60
N ILE A 114 2.31 -1.21 12.76
CA ILE A 114 2.93 -2.51 12.99
C ILE A 114 1.91 -3.46 13.59
N LYS A 115 1.72 -4.60 12.91
CA LYS A 115 0.71 -5.61 13.22
C LYS A 115 1.09 -6.37 14.50
N ASP A 116 0.10 -6.69 15.34
CA ASP A 116 0.26 -7.64 16.43
C ASP A 116 0.39 -9.07 15.84
N PRO A 117 1.50 -9.78 16.11
CA PRO A 117 1.68 -11.14 15.60
C PRO A 117 0.67 -12.14 16.18
N GLN A 118 0.15 -11.92 17.39
CA GLN A 118 -0.71 -12.87 18.14
C GLN A 118 -2.20 -12.70 17.88
N ALA A 119 -2.61 -11.63 17.20
CA ALA A 119 -4.02 -11.38 16.90
C ALA A 119 -4.57 -12.40 15.90
N LYS A 120 -5.82 -12.84 16.09
CA LYS A 120 -6.54 -13.66 15.09
C LYS A 120 -6.99 -12.75 13.94
N LYS A 121 -6.51 -13.04 12.73
CA LYS A 121 -6.58 -12.13 11.58
C LYS A 121 -7.52 -12.71 10.53
N TYR A 122 -8.23 -11.84 9.83
CA TYR A 122 -8.80 -12.18 8.54
C TYR A 122 -7.70 -12.01 7.49
N GLU A 123 -7.53 -13.00 6.62
CA GLU A 123 -6.66 -12.91 5.44
C GLU A 123 -7.55 -12.67 4.22
N ALA A 124 -7.18 -11.70 3.39
CA ALA A 124 -7.97 -11.35 2.20
C ALA A 124 -8.08 -12.54 1.25
N ASP A 125 -9.31 -12.89 0.86
CA ASP A 125 -9.58 -13.94 -0.11
C ASP A 125 -9.72 -13.35 -1.52
N PHE A 126 -8.58 -13.18 -2.20
CA PHE A 126 -8.55 -12.65 -3.56
C PHE A 126 -9.14 -13.58 -4.61
N SER A 127 -9.39 -14.87 -4.31
CA SER A 127 -10.01 -15.78 -5.28
C SER A 127 -11.43 -15.32 -5.68
N THR A 128 -12.11 -14.62 -4.77
CA THR A 128 -13.43 -14.00 -4.99
C THR A 128 -13.38 -12.73 -5.84
N CYS A 129 -12.18 -12.20 -6.07
CA CYS A 129 -11.94 -10.94 -6.75
C CYS A 129 -11.73 -11.09 -8.25
N LEU A 130 -11.76 -12.31 -8.80
CA LEU A 130 -11.66 -12.55 -10.24
C LEU A 130 -12.78 -11.80 -11.00
N SER A 131 -12.42 -11.24 -12.15
CA SER A 131 -13.36 -10.58 -13.05
C SER A 131 -14.23 -11.63 -13.73
N GLU A 132 -15.54 -11.37 -13.81
CA GLU A 132 -16.51 -12.27 -14.44
C GLU A 132 -16.33 -12.38 -15.96
N ASN A 133 -15.58 -11.43 -16.53
CA ASN A 133 -15.19 -11.43 -17.94
C ASN A 133 -13.70 -11.77 -18.05
N ASN A 134 -13.39 -13.05 -18.27
CA ASN A 134 -12.15 -13.43 -18.95
C ASN A 134 -12.23 -12.89 -20.39
N LEU A 135 -11.94 -11.59 -20.55
CA LEU A 135 -11.68 -10.97 -21.85
C LEU A 135 -10.18 -10.78 -21.99
N LEU A 136 -9.48 -11.89 -22.18
CA LEU A 136 -8.26 -11.98 -22.98
C LEU A 136 -8.32 -13.28 -23.78
#